data_AF-V4CBC5-F1
#
_entry.id   AF-V4CBC5-F1
#
_cell.length_a   1.000
_cell.length_b   1.000
_cell.length_c   1.000
_cell.angle_alpha   90.00
_cell.angle_beta   90.00
_cell.angle_gamma   90.00
#
_symmetry.space_group_name_H-M   'P 1'
#
loop_
_entity.id
_entity.type
_entity.pdbx_description
1 polymer ?
#
loop_
_entity_poly.entity_id
_entity_poly.type
_entity_poly.pdbx_seq_one_letter_code
_entity_poly.pdbx_strand_id
1 'polypeptide(L)' 'NSIRHNLSLHSRFMRIQNEGTGKSSWWVINPDAKPGKTPRRRAGSMETKSYEKKRGRIK' A
#
# COMPACT_ATOMS: atom_id res chain seq x y z
N ASN A 1 11.43 -19.26 -2.70
CA ASN A 1 10.47 -20.40 -2.77
C ASN A 1 9.31 -20.22 -1.79
N SER A 2 9.59 -19.78 -0.56
CA SER A 2 8.59 -19.51 0.50
C SER A 2 7.38 -18.68 0.08
N ILE A 3 7.56 -17.61 -0.71
CA ILE A 3 6.43 -16.77 -1.17
C ILE A 3 5.44 -17.60 -2.00
N ARG A 4 5.92 -18.39 -2.97
CA ARG A 4 5.05 -19.23 -3.80
C ARG A 4 4.29 -20.27 -2.96
N HIS A 5 4.95 -20.84 -1.96
CA HIS A 5 4.29 -21.75 -1.02
C HIS A 5 3.12 -21.06 -0.29
N ASN A 6 3.31 -19.84 0.21
CA ASN A 6 2.25 -19.08 0.90
C ASN A 6 1.08 -18.73 -0.03
N LEU A 7 1.37 -18.32 -1.26
CA LEU A 7 0.38 -17.95 -2.27
C LEU A 7 -0.53 -19.13 -2.64
N SER A 8 0.01 -20.35 -2.65
CA SER A 8 -0.77 -21.57 -2.91
C SER A 8 -1.45 -22.15 -1.66
N LEU A 9 -0.90 -21.90 -0.46
CA LEU A 9 -1.43 -22.45 0.79
C LEU A 9 -2.70 -21.76 1.28
N HIS A 10 -2.81 -20.44 1.12
CA HIS A 10 -3.89 -19.65 1.70
C HIS A 10 -4.91 -19.19 0.66
N SER A 11 -6.19 -19.50 0.90
CA SER A 11 -7.33 -19.00 0.10
C SER A 11 -7.52 -17.48 0.14
N ARG A 12 -6.74 -16.78 0.96
CA ARG A 12 -6.66 -15.33 1.02
C ARG A 12 -6.05 -14.72 -0.23
N PHE A 13 -5.26 -15.48 -0.99
CA PHE A 13 -4.62 -15.00 -2.22
C PHE A 13 -5.30 -15.63 -3.42
N MET A 14 -5.57 -14.82 -4.44
CA MET A 14 -6.10 -15.28 -5.72
C MET A 14 -5.19 -14.80 -6.86
N ARG A 15 -5.07 -15.63 -7.89
CA ARG A 15 -4.28 -15.33 -9.08
C ARG A 15 -5.18 -14.64 -10.12
N ILE A 16 -4.74 -13.50 -10.63
CA ILE A 16 -5.38 -12.77 -11.72
C ILE A 16 -4.50 -12.84 -12.96
N GLN A 17 -5.07 -13.28 -14.07
CA GLN A 17 -4.36 -13.33 -15.34
C GLN A 17 -4.05 -11.91 -15.83
N ASN A 18 -2.83 -11.70 -16.32
CA ASN A 18 -2.43 -10.44 -16.93
C ASN A 18 -2.91 -10.40 -18.39
N GLU A 19 -3.26 -9.21 -18.88
CA GLU A 19 -3.91 -9.00 -20.18
C GLU A 19 -3.01 -9.29 -21.39
N GLY A 20 -1.70 -9.47 -21.19
CA GLY A 20 -0.75 -9.79 -22.25
C GLY A 20 -0.27 -11.25 -22.21
N THR A 21 -0.32 -11.92 -23.36
CA THR A 21 0.30 -13.24 -23.56
C THR A 21 1.81 -13.16 -23.26
N GLY A 22 2.32 -14.10 -22.45
CA GLY A 22 3.72 -14.12 -22.02
C GLY A 22 4.05 -13.23 -20.81
N LYS A 23 3.08 -12.50 -20.25
CA LYS A 23 3.27 -11.76 -18.99
C LYS A 23 2.84 -12.59 -17.79
N SER A 24 3.55 -12.40 -16.67
CA SER A 24 3.20 -13.06 -15.41
C SER A 24 1.86 -12.56 -14.87
N SER A 25 1.13 -13.48 -14.25
CA SER A 25 -0.09 -13.20 -13.53
C SER A 25 0.17 -12.37 -12.27
N TRP A 26 -0.85 -11.63 -11.84
CA TRP A 26 -0.85 -10.91 -10.58
C TRP A 26 -1.40 -11.80 -9.46
N TRP A 27 -0.98 -11.56 -8.23
CA TRP A 27 -1.61 -12.10 -7.04
C TRP A 27 -2.29 -10.97 -6.29
N VAL A 28 -3.57 -11.14 -5.98
CA VAL A 28 -4.33 -10.17 -5.20
C VAL A 28 -4.95 -10.83 -3.98
N ILE A 29 -5.37 -10.00 -3.03
CA ILE A 29 -6.10 -10.45 -1.85
C ILE A 29 -7.54 -10.71 -2.26
N ASN A 30 -8.07 -11.88 -1.91
CA ASN A 30 -9.47 -12.21 -2.11
C ASN A 30 -10.34 -11.21 -1.29
N PRO A 31 -11.26 -10.47 -1.92
CA PRO A 31 -12.13 -9.50 -1.21
C PRO A 31 -13.02 -10.14 -0.15
N ASP A 32 -13.39 -11.42 -0.32
CA ASP A 32 -14.19 -12.18 0.63
C ASP A 32 -13.37 -12.75 1.80
N ALA A 33 -12.04 -12.66 1.72
CA ALA A 33 -11.19 -13.03 2.84
C ALA A 33 -11.45 -12.03 3.97
N LYS A 34 -12.06 -12.53 5.05
CA LYS A 34 -12.38 -11.75 6.27
C LYS A 34 -11.25 -10.74 6.53
N PRO A 35 -11.53 -9.42 6.48
CA PRO A 35 -10.52 -8.43 6.81
C PRO A 35 -10.20 -8.63 8.28
N GLY A 36 -9.11 -9.36 8.54
CA GLY A 36 -8.51 -9.38 9.87
C GLY A 36 -8.31 -7.94 10.28
N LYS A 37 -8.64 -7.60 11.53
CA LYS A 37 -8.58 -6.24 12.09
C LYS A 37 -7.21 -5.61 11.82
N THR A 38 -7.03 -4.94 10.68
CA THR A 38 -5.85 -4.12 10.43
C THR A 38 -6.13 -2.79 11.12
N PRO A 39 -5.32 -2.39 12.13
CA PRO A 39 -5.52 -1.10 12.77
C PRO A 39 -5.38 -0.01 11.69
N ARG A 40 -6.48 0.66 11.37
CA ARG A 40 -6.48 1.78 10.43
C ARG A 40 -5.67 2.90 11.07
N ARG A 41 -4.44 3.12 10.60
CA ARG A 41 -3.63 4.27 11.03
C ARG A 41 -4.23 5.53 10.41
N ARG A 42 -4.44 6.59 11.20
CA ARG A 42 -4.74 7.91 10.65
C ARG A 42 -3.51 8.39 9.88
N ALA A 43 -3.68 8.78 8.62
CA ALA A 43 -2.64 9.51 7.90
C ALA A 43 -2.43 10.87 8.59
N GLY A 44 -1.17 11.27 8.80
CA GLY A 44 -0.87 12.61 9.30
C GLY A 44 -1.32 13.66 8.29
N SER A 45 -2.07 14.66 8.73
CA SER A 45 -2.37 15.84 7.93
C SER A 45 -1.10 16.68 7.75
N MET A 46 -0.96 17.35 6.60
CA MET A 46 0.19 18.20 6.28
C MET A 46 0.49 19.20 7.41
N GLU A 47 1.73 19.22 7.90
CA GLU A 47 2.24 20.39 8.62
C GLU A 47 2.51 21.51 7.61
N THR A 48 1.60 22.48 7.51
CA THR A 48 1.95 23.77 6.90
C THR A 48 2.69 24.58 7.96
N LYS A 49 4.02 24.60 7.92
CA LYS A 49 4.76 25.65 8.64
C LYS A 49 4.51 26.96 7.90
N SER A 50 3.62 27.77 8.47
CA SER A 50 3.39 29.17 8.12
C SER A 50 4.74 29.85 7.89
N TYR A 51 4.93 30.45 6.71
CA TYR A 51 6.11 31.27 6.43
C TYR A 51 6.19 32.41 7.46
N GLU A 52 7.08 32.31 8.46
CA GLU A 52 7.41 33.46 9.28
C GLU A 52 8.19 34.46 8.43
N LYS A 53 7.47 35.44 7.89
CA LYS A 53 8.03 36.63 7.28
C LYS A 53 8.62 37.51 8.39
N LYS A 54 9.87 37.26 8.81
CA LYS A 54 10.60 38.16 9.71
C LYS A 54 11.55 39.08 8.92
N ARG A 55 11.24 40.37 8.99
CA ARG A 55 12.04 41.51 8.55
C ARG A 55 13.29 41.64 9.44
N GLY A 56 14.42 42.03 8.84
CA GLY A 56 15.59 42.51 9.58
C GLY A 56 16.61 43.16 8.65
N ARG A 57 16.82 44.48 8.80
CA ARG A 57 17.86 45.27 8.13
C ARG A 57 19.06 45.33 9.07
N ILE A 58 20.27 44.93 8.64
CA ILE A 58 21.51 45.18 9.39
C ILE A 58 22.66 45.50 8.40
N LYS A 59 23.12 46.75 8.51
CA LYS A 59 24.31 47.48 8.02
C LYS A 59 25.01 47.01 6.75
#